data_AF-A0A3M0NHY2-F1
#
_entry.id   AF-A0A3M0NHY2-F1
#
_cell.length_a   1.000
_cell.length_b   1.000
_cell.length_c   1.000
_cell.angle_alpha   90.00
_cell.angle_beta   90.00
_cell.angle_gamma   90.00
#
_symmetry.space_group_name_H-M   'P 1'
#
loop_
_entity.id
_entity.type
_entity.pdbx_description
1 polymer ?
#
loop_
_entity_poly.entity_id
_entity_poly.type
_entity_poly.pdbx_seq_one_letter_code
_entity_poly.pdbx_strand_id
1 'polypeptide(L)' 'MLEKLKQEVYEANMQLPQLGLVTFTWGNVSGIDRQQGLYVIK' A
#
# COMPACT_ATOMS: atom_id res chain seq x y z
N MET A 1 8.02 9.00 -10.10
CA MET A 1 8.69 7.68 -10.18
C MET A 1 7.85 6.68 -9.39
N LEU A 2 7.64 5.46 -9.90
CA LEU A 2 6.77 4.41 -9.32
C LEU A 2 5.29 4.82 -9.11
N GLU A 3 4.75 5.78 -9.87
CA GLU A 3 3.39 6.31 -9.62
C GLU A 3 2.30 5.23 -9.68
N LYS A 4 2.44 4.25 -10.58
CA LYS A 4 1.53 3.10 -10.64
C LYS A 4 1.56 2.28 -9.35
N LEU A 5 2.76 1.92 -8.86
CA LEU A 5 2.93 1.14 -7.64
C LEU A 5 2.43 1.91 -6.40
N LYS A 6 2.62 3.24 -6.37
CA LYS A 6 2.03 4.09 -5.31
C LYS A 6 0.51 4.05 -5.32
N GLN A 7 -0.11 4.14 -6.48
CA GLN A 7 -1.57 4.05 -6.61
C GLN A 7 -2.08 2.68 -6.13
N GLU A 8 -1.42 1.59 -6.53
CA GLU A 8 -1.76 0.23 -6.10
C GLU A 8 -1.65 0.07 -4.56
N VAL A 9 -0.56 0.54 -3.96
CA VAL A 9 -0.36 0.49 -2.51
C VAL A 9 -1.38 1.35 -1.78
N TYR A 10 -1.70 2.53 -2.30
CA TYR A 10 -2.73 3.40 -1.74
C TYR A 10 -4.11 2.73 -1.75
N GLU A 11 -4.53 2.20 -2.90
CA GLU A 11 -5.83 1.53 -3.05
C GLU A 11 -5.93 0.31 -2.14
N ALA A 12 -4.91 -0.54 -2.11
CA ALA A 12 -4.86 -1.71 -1.23
C ALA A 12 -4.91 -1.31 0.26
N ASN A 13 -4.20 -0.25 0.65
CA ASN A 13 -4.22 0.24 2.01
C ASN A 13 -5.59 0.86 2.39
N MET A 14 -6.31 1.45 1.43
CA MET A 14 -7.69 1.93 1.64
C MET A 14 -8.71 0.79 1.75
N GLN A 15 -8.43 -0.40 1.23
CA GLN A 15 -9.29 -1.57 1.43
C GLN A 15 -9.28 -2.08 2.88
N LEU A 16 -8.16 -1.89 3.62
CA LEU A 16 -8.07 -2.32 5.02
C LEU A 16 -9.21 -1.78 5.91
N PRO A 17 -9.47 -0.46 5.97
CA PRO A 17 -10.61 0.06 6.74
C PRO A 17 -11.96 -0.29 6.12
N GLN A 18 -12.07 -0.36 4.78
CA GLN A 18 -13.33 -0.72 4.10
C GLN A 18 -13.79 -2.15 4.44
N LEU A 19 -12.84 -3.06 4.65
CA LEU A 19 -13.08 -4.45 5.03
C LEU A 19 -13.11 -4.66 6.56
N GLY A 20 -12.94 -3.59 7.36
CA GLY A 20 -12.93 -3.67 8.82
C GLY A 20 -11.72 -4.43 9.40
N LEU A 21 -10.60 -4.50 8.66
CA LEU A 21 -9.41 -5.25 9.08
C LEU A 21 -8.50 -4.46 10.04
N VAL A 22 -8.69 -3.15 10.15
CA VAL A 22 -7.90 -2.25 10.98
C VAL A 22 -8.81 -1.27 11.73
N THR A 23 -8.31 -0.74 12.85
CA THR A 23 -8.92 0.37 13.58
C THR A 23 -7.92 1.52 13.71
N PHE A 24 -8.42 2.73 13.94
CA PHE A 24 -7.61 3.96 13.96
C PHE A 24 -6.74 4.09 12.70
N THR A 25 -5.47 4.46 12.86
CA THR A 25 -4.48 4.59 11.78
C THR A 25 -3.62 3.34 11.61
N TRP A 26 -3.96 2.24 12.28
CA TRP A 26 -3.18 1.00 12.27
C TRP A 26 -3.21 0.30 10.91
N GLY A 27 -2.29 -0.65 10.75
CA GLY A 27 -2.09 -1.41 9.53
C GLY A 27 -1.46 -0.58 8.41
N ASN A 28 -0.76 -1.29 7.54
CA ASN A 28 -0.08 -0.75 6.38
C ASN A 28 -0.06 -1.80 5.27
N VAL A 29 0.09 -1.33 4.04
CA VAL A 29 0.37 -2.16 2.88
C VAL A 29 1.67 -1.67 2.27
N SER A 30 2.47 -2.61 1.77
CA SER A 30 3.65 -2.31 0.98
C SER A 30 3.63 -3.08 -0.35
N GLY A 31 4.19 -2.48 -1.39
CA GLY A 31 4.41 -3.10 -2.70
C GLY A 31 5.89 -3.03 -3.07
N ILE A 32 6.36 -3.95 -3.92
CA ILE A 32 7.76 -4.04 -4.35
C ILE A 32 7.85 -3.97 -5.88
N ASP A 33 8.69 -3.06 -6.39
CA ASP A 33 9.22 -3.14 -7.74
C ASP A 33 10.52 -3.96 -7.70
N ARG A 34 10.45 -5.22 -8.12
CA ARG A 34 11.59 -6.14 -8.12
C ARG A 34 12.65 -5.80 -9.16
N GLN A 35 12.30 -5.12 -10.24
CA GLN A 35 13.26 -4.72 -11.27
C GLN A 35 14.16 -3.61 -10.74
N GLN A 36 13.57 -2.66 -10.01
CA GLN A 36 14.29 -1.53 -9.43
C GLN A 36 14.79 -1.78 -8.00
N GLY A 37 14.36 -2.88 -7.36
CA GLY A 37 14.70 -3.20 -5.97
C GLY A 37 14.11 -2.20 -4.96
N LEU A 38 13.02 -1.54 -5.32
CA LEU A 38 12.39 -0.47 -4.54
C LEU A 38 11.10 -0.94 -3.89
N TYR A 39 10.83 -0.45 -2.68
CA TYR A 39 9.57 -0.65 -1.98
C TYR A 39 8.78 0.65 -1.90
N VAL A 40 7.46 0.52 -1.94
CA VAL A 40 6.50 1.58 -1.61
C VAL A 40 5.68 1.10 -0.43
N ILE A 41 5.51 1.94 0.58
CA ILE A 41 4.75 1.64 1.80
C ILE A 41 3.97 2.89 2.23
N LYS A 42 2.82 2.70 2.89
CA LYS A 42 2.15 3.77 3.64
C LYS A 42 3.05 4.32 4.74
#